data_AF-A0A0M3KKS4-F1
#
_entry.id   AF-A0A0M3KKS4-F1
#
_cell.length_a   1.000
_cell.length_b   1.000
_cell.length_c   1.000
_cell.angle_alpha   90.00
_cell.angle_beta   90.00
_cell.angle_gamma   90.00
#
_symmetry.space_group_name_H-M   'P 1'
#
loop_
_entity.id
_entity.type
_entity.pdbx_description
1 polymer ?
#
loop_
_entity_poly.entity_id
_entity_poly.type
_entity_poly.pdbx_seq_one_letter_code
_entity_poly.pdbx_strand_id
1 'polypeptide(L)' 'LTANLGISSYAAKKVIDIINTGSAVATIIALVTAVVGGGLITAGIVATAKSLIKKYGAKYAAAW' A
#
# COMPACT_ATOMS: atom_id res chain seq x y z
N LEU A 1 0.33 5.53 -3.70
CA LEU A 1 -0.72 4.61 -4.17
C LEU A 1 -1.83 5.31 -4.97
N THR A 2 -2.40 6.43 -4.53
CA THR A 2 -3.43 7.19 -5.27
C THR A 2 -3.09 7.51 -6.73
N ALA A 3 -1.92 8.07 -7.03
CA ALA A 3 -1.53 8.47 -8.37
C ALA A 3 -1.21 7.28 -9.29
N ASN A 4 -0.58 6.21 -8.77
CA ASN A 4 -0.16 5.08 -9.60
C ASN A 4 -1.21 3.96 -9.70
N LEU A 5 -2.09 3.81 -8.71
CA LEU A 5 -3.12 2.77 -8.69
C LEU A 5 -4.54 3.32 -8.93
N GLY A 6 -4.71 4.64 -8.99
CA GLY A 6 -6.02 5.28 -9.18
C GLY A 6 -6.99 5.08 -8.01
N ILE A 7 -6.50 4.65 -6.84
CA ILE A 7 -7.33 4.42 -5.67
C ILE A 7 -7.58 5.71 -4.90
N SER A 8 -8.70 5.79 -4.19
CA SER A 8 -9.03 6.96 -3.36
C SER A 8 -7.94 7.22 -2.31
N SER A 9 -7.78 8.48 -1.91
CA SER A 9 -6.85 8.88 -0.85
C SER A 9 -7.15 8.17 0.48
N TYR A 10 -8.44 7.91 0.75
CA TYR A 10 -8.88 7.11 1.89
C TYR A 10 -8.37 5.67 1.82
N ALA A 11 -8.55 5.00 0.68
CA ALA A 11 -8.06 3.64 0.49
C ALA A 11 -6.52 3.58 0.55
N ALA A 12 -5.82 4.51 -0.09
CA ALA A 12 -4.36 4.60 -0.05
C ALA A 12 -3.83 4.72 1.39
N LYS A 13 -4.48 5.53 2.24
CA LYS A 13 -4.10 5.65 3.64
C LYS A 13 -4.23 4.32 4.39
N LYS A 14 -5.36 3.62 4.23
CA LYS A 14 -5.59 2.30 4.82
C LYS A 14 -4.55 1.27 4.36
N VAL A 15 -4.20 1.28 3.07
CA VAL A 15 -3.17 0.38 2.53
C VAL A 15 -1.81 0.65 3.17
N ILE A 16 -1.40 1.91 3.34
CA ILE A 16 -0.14 2.25 4.00
C ILE A 16 -0.14 1.82 5.47
N ASP A 17 -1.25 2.00 6.19
CA ASP A 17 -1.37 1.55 7.57
C ASP A 17 -1.20 0.02 7.69
N ILE A 18 -1.79 -0.75 6.77
CA ILE A 18 -1.62 -2.21 6.69
C ILE A 18 -0.16 -2.57 6.36
N ILE A 19 0.48 -1.87 5.42
CA ILE A 19 1.87 -2.13 5.03
C ILE A 19 2.85 -1.85 6.18
N ASN A 20 2.57 -0.83 7.00
CA ASN A 20 3.37 -0.48 8.18
C ASN A 20 3.18 -1.46 9.34
N THR A 21 2.00 -2.07 9.47
CA THR A 21 1.68 -2.99 10.58
C THR A 21 1.94 -4.45 10.23
N GLY A 22 1.95 -4.82 8.95
CA GLY A 22 2.08 -6.21 8.50
C GLY A 22 3.52 -6.72 8.45
N SER A 23 3.76 -7.86 9.12
CA SER A 23 5.07 -8.53 9.12
C SER A 23 5.36 -9.27 7.81
N ALA A 24 4.40 -10.05 7.29
CA ALA A 24 4.58 -10.88 6.09
C ALA A 24 3.91 -10.27 4.85
N VAL A 25 4.60 -10.31 3.71
CA VAL A 25 4.12 -9.74 2.43
C VAL A 25 2.81 -10.39 1.98
N ALA A 26 2.68 -11.71 2.12
CA ALA A 26 1.46 -12.43 1.76
C ALA A 26 0.24 -11.95 2.60
N THR A 27 0.43 -11.76 3.90
CA THR A 27 -0.61 -11.23 4.80
C THR A 27 -0.99 -9.79 4.43
N ILE A 28 0.00 -8.94 4.12
CA ILE A 28 -0.25 -7.57 3.66
C ILE A 28 -1.11 -7.58 2.40
N ILE A 29 -0.75 -8.39 1.39
CA ILE A 29 -1.51 -8.47 0.14
C ILE A 29 -2.94 -8.90 0.42
N ALA A 30 -3.16 -9.96 1.21
CA ALA A 30 -4.49 -10.46 1.54
C ALA A 30 -5.38 -9.39 2.22
N LEU A 31 -4.83 -8.65 3.18
CA LEU A 31 -5.54 -7.56 3.86
C LEU A 31 -5.84 -6.39 2.91
N VAL A 32 -4.87 -6.03 2.07
CA VAL A 32 -5.02 -4.92 1.13
C VAL A 32 -6.02 -5.25 0.02
N THR A 33 -6.09 -6.50 -0.45
CA THR A 33 -7.10 -6.91 -1.44
C THR A 33 -8.53 -6.74 -0.94
N ALA A 34 -8.77 -6.78 0.38
CA ALA A 34 -10.07 -6.46 0.95
C ALA A 34 -10.42 -4.95 0.91
N VAL A 35 -9.41 -4.08 0.77
CA VAL A 35 -9.58 -2.62 0.73
C VAL A 35 -9.77 -2.11 -0.69
N VAL A 36 -8.93 -2.58 -1.63
CA VAL A 36 -8.88 -2.03 -2.99
C VAL A 36 -9.41 -2.99 -4.05
N GLY A 37 -9.71 -4.24 -3.70
CA GLY A 37 -10.08 -5.30 -4.65
C GLY A 37 -8.88 -6.16 -5.08
N GLY A 38 -9.18 -7.37 -5.56
CA GLY A 38 -8.19 -8.34 -6.03
C GLY A 38 -7.44 -7.85 -7.29
N GLY A 39 -6.14 -8.13 -7.37
CA GLY A 39 -5.32 -7.85 -8.56
C GLY A 39 -4.64 -6.48 -8.62
N LEU A 40 -5.06 -5.52 -7.80
CA LEU A 40 -4.46 -4.17 -7.78
C LEU A 40 -3.13 -4.08 -7.03
N ILE A 41 -2.88 -5.00 -6.09
CA ILE A 41 -1.71 -4.96 -5.22
C ILE A 41 -0.92 -6.26 -5.36
N THR A 42 0.35 -6.11 -5.73
CA THR A 42 1.31 -7.20 -5.88
C THR A 42 2.42 -7.08 -4.84
N ALA A 43 3.24 -8.12 -4.70
CA ALA A 43 4.43 -8.06 -3.85
C ALA A 43 5.38 -6.92 -4.23
N GLY A 44 5.49 -6.61 -5.54
CA GLY A 44 6.28 -5.48 -6.04
C GLY A 44 5.74 -4.13 -5.56
N ILE A 45 4.42 -3.92 -5.59
CA ILE A 45 3.81 -2.69 -5.07
C ILE A 45 4.03 -2.56 -3.57
N VAL A 46 3.89 -3.65 -2.81
CA VAL A 46 4.17 -3.64 -1.36
C VAL A 46 5.63 -3.28 -1.09
N ALA A 47 6.58 -3.84 -1.84
CA ALA A 47 8.00 -3.49 -1.70
C ALA A 47 8.27 -2.02 -2.04
N THR A 48 7.69 -1.51 -3.14
CA THR A 48 7.79 -0.10 -3.54
C THR A 48 7.21 0.81 -2.45
N ALA A 49 6.02 0.52 -1.94
CA ALA A 49 5.41 1.27 -0.87
C ALA A 49 6.30 1.27 0.40
N LYS A 50 6.85 0.12 0.82
CA LYS A 50 7.81 0.04 1.93
C LYS A 50 9.06 0.90 1.70
N SER A 51 9.60 0.90 0.48
CA SER A 51 10.75 1.73 0.10
C SER A 51 10.42 3.22 0.18
N LEU A 52 9.26 3.63 -0.34
CA LEU A 52 8.79 5.02 -0.30
C LEU A 52 8.52 5.49 1.12
N ILE A 53 7.92 4.65 1.97
CA ILE A 53 7.72 4.95 3.38
C ILE A 53 9.06 5.23 4.07
N LYS A 54 10.07 4.40 3.84
CA LYS A 54 11.40 4.57 4.45
C LYS A 54 12.11 5.85 3.98
N LYS A 55 11.99 6.20 2.70
CA LYS A 55 12.71 7.35 2.13
C LYS A 55 12.01 8.70 2.31
N TYR A 56 10.68 8.71 2.23
CA TYR A 56 9.88 9.92 2.11
C TYR A 56 8.69 9.99 3.08
N GLY A 57 8.46 8.93 3.86
CA GLY A 57 7.38 8.84 4.83
C GLY A 57 6.06 8.33 4.27
N ALA A 58 5.16 7.99 5.20
CA ALA A 58 3.86 7.37 4.90
C ALA A 58 2.94 8.24 4.03
N LYS A 59 2.94 9.57 4.27
CA LYS A 59 2.11 10.51 3.51
C LYS A 59 2.50 10.53 2.02
N TYR A 60 3.80 10.51 1.73
CA TYR A 60 4.30 10.44 0.36
C TYR A 60 3.93 9.10 -0.29
N ALA A 61 4.14 7.99 0.40
CA ALA A 61 3.81 6.67 -0.13
C ALA A 61 2.32 6.48 -0.43
N ALA A 62 1.43 7.07 0.37
CA ALA A 62 0.00 7.11 0.09
C ALA A 62 -0.31 7.92 -1.17
N ALA A 63 0.29 9.12 -1.29
CA ALA A 63 0.07 10.06 -2.40
C ALA A 63 0.74 9.67 -3.73
N TRP A 64 1.75 8.80 -3.71
CA TRP A 64 2.27 8.10 -4.89
C TRP A 64 1.15 7.34 -5.62
#